data_AF-X0XN72-F1
#
_entry.id   AF-X0XN72-F1
#
_cell.length_a   1.000
_cell.length_b   1.000
_cell.length_c   1.000
_cell.angle_alpha   90.00
_cell.angle_beta   90.00
_cell.angle_gamma   90.00
#
_symmetry.space_group_name_H-M   'P 1'
#
loop_
_entity.id
_entity.type
_entity.pdbx_description
1 polymer ?
#
loop_
_entity_poly.entity_id
_entity_poly.type
_entity_poly.pdbx_seq_one_letter_code
_entity_poly.pdbx_strand_id
1 'polypeptide(L)' 'MVMFVYREEYYLERQKPSEGKVEETLKWQQEMGLVHGKAEVIVGKQRHGPTGSVALTFEAQFTRFSNMARDYQVPDYVG' A
#
# COMPACT_ATOMS: atom_id res chain seq x y z
N MET A 1 -19.55 6.63 -4.70
CA MET A 1 -18.44 6.34 -3.76
C MET A 1 -17.31 7.33 -3.99
N VAL A 2 -16.37 7.42 -3.05
CA VAL A 2 -15.07 8.08 -3.24
C VAL A 2 -14.00 7.13 -2.72
N MET A 3 -12.95 6.93 -3.52
CA MET A 3 -11.83 6.04 -3.19
C MET A 3 -10.51 6.74 -3.42
N PHE A 4 -9.53 6.39 -2.60
CA PHE A 4 -8.14 6.83 -2.72
C PHE A 4 -7.23 5.61 -2.85
N VAL A 5 -6.12 5.76 -3.58
CA VAL A 5 -5.07 4.75 -3.68
C VAL A 5 -3.86 5.27 -2.94
N TYR A 6 -3.36 4.49 -1.99
CA TYR A 6 -2.13 4.78 -1.25
C TYR A 6 -1.09 3.70 -1.56
N ARG A 7 0.12 4.15 -1.93
CA ARG A 7 1.29 3.30 -2.20
C ARG A 7 2.47 3.86 -1.43
N GLU A 8 2.78 3.28 -0.29
CA GLU A 8 3.86 3.74 0.57
C GLU A 8 5.23 3.69 -0.14
N GLU A 9 5.45 2.65 -0.95
CA GLU A 9 6.65 2.51 -1.79
C GLU A 9 6.93 3.74 -2.67
N TYR A 10 5.89 4.42 -3.18
CA TYR A 10 6.04 5.59 -4.05
C TYR A 10 6.62 6.80 -3.30
N TYR A 11 6.30 6.92 -2.01
CA TYR A 11 6.81 8.00 -1.17
C TYR A 11 8.19 7.68 -0.60
N LEU A 12 8.46 6.41 -0.27
CA LEU A 12 9.77 5.97 0.21
C LEU A 12 10.82 6.01 -0.91
N GLU A 13 10.46 5.69 -2.15
CA GLU A 13 11.38 5.78 -3.29
C GLU A 13 11.95 7.21 -3.46
N ARG A 14 11.12 8.23 -3.22
CA ARG A 14 11.53 9.65 -3.27
C ARG A 14 12.43 10.09 -2.13
N GLN A 15 12.55 9.27 -1.08
CA GLN A 15 13.40 9.50 0.08
C GLN A 15 14.73 8.74 0.00
N LYS A 16 15.09 8.21 -1.17
CA LYS A 16 16.35 7.49 -1.38
C LYS A 16 17.54 8.36 -0.93
N PRO A 17 18.38 7.87 0.02
CA PRO A 17 19.53 8.62 0.49
C PRO A 17 20.56 8.89 -0.62
N SER A 18 21.34 9.96 -0.44
CA SER A 18 22.48 10.27 -1.30
C SER A 18 23.58 9.23 -1.17
N GLU A 19 24.36 9.04 -2.23
CA GLU A 19 25.53 8.15 -2.22
C GLU A 19 26.50 8.52 -1.09
N GLY A 20 27.11 7.51 -0.46
CA GLY A 20 28.05 7.67 0.66
C GLY A 20 27.43 7.53 2.06
N LYS A 21 26.10 7.54 2.19
CA LYS A 21 25.41 7.31 3.47
C LYS A 21 24.97 5.85 3.64
N VAL A 22 25.93 4.99 3.96
CA VAL A 22 25.73 3.53 3.97
C VAL A 22 24.63 3.09 4.95
N GLU A 23 24.63 3.61 6.17
CA GLU A 23 23.66 3.22 7.20
C GLU A 23 22.23 3.65 6.85
N GLU A 24 22.04 4.90 6.41
CA GLU A 24 20.74 5.40 5.95
C GLU A 24 20.24 4.60 4.73
N THR A 25 21.14 4.25 3.81
CA THR A 25 20.81 3.45 2.62
C THR A 25 20.35 2.04 3.01
N LEU A 26 21.00 1.41 3.98
CA LEU A 26 20.63 0.09 4.47
C LEU A 26 19.24 0.11 5.11
N LYS A 27 18.97 1.10 5.96
CA LYS A 27 17.66 1.29 6.58
C LYS A 27 16.56 1.52 5.53
N TRP A 28 16.81 2.41 4.57
CA TRP A 28 15.89 2.67 3.46
C TRP A 28 15.61 1.40 2.63
N GLN A 29 16.63 0.58 2.34
CA GLN A 29 16.44 -0.68 1.63
C GLN A 29 15.57 -1.67 2.41
N GLN A 30 15.74 -1.74 3.73
CA GLN A 30 14.89 -2.57 4.59
C GLN A 30 13.43 -2.10 4.56
N GLU A 31 13.19 -0.80 4.72
CA GLU A 31 11.84 -0.22 4.67
C GLU A 31 11.19 -0.43 3.30
N MET A 32 11.93 -0.18 2.21
CA MET A 32 11.48 -0.46 0.84
C MET A 32 11.09 -1.93 0.66
N GLY A 33 11.89 -2.86 1.19
CA GLY A 33 11.58 -4.29 1.14
C GLY A 33 10.28 -4.66 1.84
N LEU A 34 9.90 -3.95 2.90
CA LEU A 34 8.65 -4.19 3.63
C LEU A 34 7.42 -3.69 2.88
N VAL A 35 7.55 -2.62 2.10
CA VAL A 35 6.41 -1.98 1.41
C VAL A 35 6.33 -2.33 -0.08
N HIS A 36 7.35 -2.97 -0.62
CA HIS A 36 7.46 -3.26 -2.04
C HIS A 36 6.25 -4.05 -2.56
N GLY A 37 5.63 -3.55 -3.62
CA GLY A 37 4.47 -4.17 -4.25
C GLY A 37 3.21 -4.19 -3.38
N LYS A 38 3.18 -3.44 -2.27
CA LYS A 38 1.98 -3.26 -1.45
C LYS A 38 1.26 -1.98 -1.83
N ALA A 39 -0.06 -2.05 -1.84
CA ALA A 39 -0.95 -0.91 -2.00
C ALA A 39 -2.14 -1.01 -1.07
N GLU A 40 -2.79 0.11 -0.82
CA GLU A 40 -4.04 0.18 -0.07
C GLU A 40 -5.05 1.00 -0.85
N VAL A 41 -6.28 0.50 -0.93
CA VAL A 41 -7.43 1.27 -1.42
C VAL A 41 -8.27 1.68 -0.23
N ILE A 42 -8.50 2.98 -0.09
CA ILE A 42 -9.25 3.58 1.01
C ILE A 42 -10.59 4.07 0.46
N VAL A 43 -11.68 3.46 0.92
CA VAL A 43 -13.04 3.88 0.60
C VAL A 43 -13.43 5.00 1.55
N GLY A 44 -13.16 6.25 1.16
CA GLY A 44 -13.47 7.42 1.98
C GLY A 44 -14.96 7.78 2.04
N LYS A 45 -15.78 7.34 1.08
CA LYS A 45 -17.23 7.58 1.09
C LYS A 45 -18.01 6.47 0.40
N GLN A 46 -19.02 5.96 1.08
CA GLN A 46 -20.03 5.06 0.53
C GLN A 46 -21.43 5.54 0.96
N ARG A 47 -22.36 5.74 0.01
CA ARG A 47 -23.66 6.38 0.31
C ARG A 47 -24.60 5.46 1.11
N HIS A 48 -24.48 4.16 0.91
CA HIS A 48 -25.37 3.14 1.49
C HIS A 48 -24.58 1.91 1.94
N GLY A 49 -23.48 2.12 2.65
CA GLY A 49 -22.62 1.01 3.08
C GLY A 49 -21.39 1.47 3.85
N PRO A 50 -20.61 0.52 4.36
CA PRO A 50 -19.44 0.82 5.16
C PRO A 50 -18.32 1.45 4.32
N THR A 51 -17.50 2.24 5.00
CA THR A 51 -16.19 2.73 4.53
C THR A 51 -15.08 1.89 5.16
N GLY A 52 -13.89 1.94 4.60
CA GLY A 52 -12.73 1.21 5.13
C GLY A 52 -11.60 1.14 4.14
N SER A 53 -10.55 0.41 4.51
CA SER A 53 -9.38 0.22 3.66
C SER A 53 -9.17 -1.25 3.33
N VAL A 54 -8.67 -1.51 2.12
CA VAL A 54 -8.39 -2.85 1.62
C VAL A 54 -6.96 -2.90 1.12
N ALA A 55 -6.18 -3.86 1.64
CA ALA A 55 -4.82 -4.11 1.19
C ALA A 55 -4.83 -4.86 -0.16
N LEU A 56 -3.97 -4.43 -1.06
CA LEU A 56 -3.79 -4.95 -2.41
C LEU A 56 -2.31 -5.18 -2.70
N THR A 57 -2.04 -5.97 -3.74
CA THR A 57 -0.73 -6.08 -4.35
C THR A 57 -0.67 -5.16 -5.58
N PHE A 58 0.46 -4.49 -5.78
CA PHE A 58 0.74 -3.65 -6.95
C PHE A 58 1.94 -4.19 -7.73
N GLU A 59 1.71 -4.52 -9.00
CA GLU A 59 2.72 -4.99 -9.93
C GLU A 59 3.18 -3.83 -10.82
N ALA A 60 4.25 -3.14 -10.41
CA ALA A 60 4.72 -1.92 -11.05
C ALA A 60 5.03 -2.08 -12.55
N GLN A 61 5.59 -3.23 -12.94
CA GLN A 61 5.90 -3.54 -14.34
C GLN A 61 4.67 -3.54 -15.27
N PHE A 62 3.47 -3.78 -14.73
CA PHE A 62 2.21 -3.81 -15.48
C PHE A 62 1.26 -2.68 -15.09
N THR A 63 1.64 -1.82 -14.13
CA THR A 63 0.75 -0.84 -13.49
C THR A 63 -0.56 -1.48 -13.02
N ARG A 64 -0.48 -2.70 -12.46
CA ARG A 64 -1.66 -3.52 -12.14
C ARG A 64 -1.84 -3.69 -10.65
N PHE A 65 -3.08 -3.58 -10.19
CA PHE A 65 -3.48 -3.98 -8.84
C PHE A 65 -4.09 -5.37 -8.87
N SER A 66 -3.72 -6.21 -7.92
CA SER A 66 -4.27 -7.55 -7.73
C SER A 66 -4.67 -7.75 -6.27
N ASN A 67 -5.55 -8.72 -6.04
CA ASN A 67 -5.95 -9.08 -4.69
C ASN A 67 -4.70 -9.56 -3.94
N MET A 68 -4.41 -8.91 -2.82
CA MET A 68 -3.43 -9.46 -1.89
C MET A 68 -3.99 -10.79 -1.40
N ALA A 69 -3.26 -11.89 -1.57
CA ALA A 69 -3.71 -13.20 -1.10
C ALA A 69 -3.92 -13.14 0.42
N ARG A 70 -5.15 -12.87 0.83
CA ARG A 70 -5.65 -12.99 2.19
C ARG A 70 -6.74 -14.03 2.14
N ASP A 71 -6.61 -15.08 2.95
CA ASP A 71 -7.72 -16.00 3.21
C ASP A 71 -8.92 -15.17 3.67
N TYR A 72 -9.92 -15.07 2.80
CA TYR A 72 -11.29 -14.60 3.02
C TYR A 72 -11.50 -13.77 4.31
N GLN A 73 -11.15 -12.48 4.30
CA GLN A 73 -11.61 -11.57 5.36
C GLN A 73 -13.10 -11.29 5.15
N VAL A 74 -13.94 -11.99 5.90
CA VAL A 74 -15.33 -11.62 6.14
C VAL A 74 -15.36 -10.20 6.73
N PRO A 75 -16.16 -9.27 6.18
CA PRO A 75 -16.28 -7.93 6.75
C PRO A 75 -16.83 -8.00 8.18
N ASP A 76 -16.15 -7.38 9.14
CA ASP A 76 -16.71 -7.13 10.46
C ASP A 76 -17.88 -6.15 10.31
N TYR A 77 -19.10 -6.68 10.26
CA TYR A 77 -20.31 -5.88 10.38
C TYR A 77 -20.51 -5.54 11.86
N VAL A 78 -20.08 -4.33 12.25
CA VAL A 78 -20.48 -3.75 13.53
C VAL A 78 -21.91 -3.21 13.35
N GLY A 79 -22.86 -3.88 13.99
CA GLY A 79 -24.28 -3.48 14.03
C GLY A 79 -24.53 -2.28 14.93
#